data_AF-A0A327LVP7-F1
#
_entry.id   AF-A0A327LVP7-F1
#
_cell.length_a   1.000
_cell.length_b   1.000
_cell.length_c   1.000
_cell.angle_alpha   90.00
_cell.angle_beta   90.00
_cell.angle_gamma   90.00
#
_symmetry.space_group_name_H-M   'P 1'
#
loop_
_entity.id
_entity.type
_entity.pdbx_description
1 polymer ?
#
loop_
_entity_poly.entity_id
_entity_poly.type
_entity_poly.pdbx_seq_one_letter_code
_entity_poly.pdbx_strand_id
1 'polypeptide(L)'
;MVESISKNYQNTKFSPTLLKQVRKHLEKYVDSNSELKLQYASVKNDNTNYSYRDTPDDEAEFYVKYDECIDYADVLWVTNDINVSVSINYQRFFDSSQSNIKVRLPNLSAIHDTFSIFDDAQNDAHEHFDKIEKERVPPTVFLGHGRSAAWRDLRDHLRDHHGYKVEAYETGARAGHTIRDIVEQMAKKSDMAFLVHSAEDELQNGRFQARPNVIHETGLFQGKLGFSRAIVLLEEGCEEFSNLAGIQQIRFSKNNIRETFGDVLGSGFITNR
;
A
#
# COMPACT_ATOMS: atom_id res chain seq x y z
N MET A 1 -15.97 -23.40 -23.88
CA MET A 1 -16.34 -22.13 -24.55
C MET A 1 -16.40 -21.06 -23.45
N VAL A 2 -15.97 -19.82 -23.70
CA VAL A 2 -16.09 -18.75 -22.70
C VAL A 2 -17.55 -18.29 -22.69
N GLU A 3 -18.24 -18.50 -21.57
CA GLU A 3 -19.67 -18.19 -21.45
C GLU A 3 -19.93 -16.82 -20.82
N SER A 4 -18.99 -16.30 -20.02
CA SER A 4 -19.11 -14.99 -19.38
C SER A 4 -17.74 -14.36 -19.13
N ILE A 5 -17.67 -13.04 -19.17
CA ILE A 5 -16.48 -12.25 -18.82
C ILE A 5 -16.85 -11.23 -17.75
N SER A 6 -15.93 -10.97 -16.82
CA SER A 6 -16.01 -9.86 -15.87
C SER A 6 -14.85 -8.91 -16.11
N LYS A 7 -15.12 -7.61 -16.09
CA LYS A 7 -14.13 -6.54 -16.23
C LYS A 7 -14.32 -5.51 -15.13
N ASN A 8 -13.20 -5.06 -14.55
CA ASN A 8 -13.18 -4.04 -13.52
C ASN A 8 -12.73 -2.70 -14.12
N TYR A 9 -13.50 -1.64 -13.88
CA TYR A 9 -13.22 -0.28 -14.29
C TYR A 9 -12.92 0.57 -13.06
N GLN A 10 -11.67 1.02 -12.93
CA GLN A 10 -11.21 1.82 -11.81
C GLN A 10 -11.65 3.28 -11.96
N ASN A 11 -12.04 3.90 -10.85
CA ASN A 11 -12.53 5.27 -10.75
C ASN A 11 -13.56 5.59 -11.83
N THR A 12 -14.55 4.72 -12.01
CA THR A 12 -15.53 4.83 -13.11
C THR A 12 -16.92 4.51 -12.59
N LYS A 13 -17.87 5.42 -12.83
CA LYS A 13 -19.30 5.20 -12.62
C LYS A 13 -20.03 5.47 -13.93
N PHE A 14 -20.52 4.41 -14.57
CA PHE A 14 -21.22 4.53 -15.86
C PHE A 14 -22.59 5.19 -15.69
N SER A 15 -22.99 6.08 -16.58
CA SER A 15 -24.27 6.80 -16.44
C SER A 15 -25.49 5.88 -16.59
N PRO A 16 -26.66 6.22 -15.99
CA PRO A 16 -27.91 5.49 -16.22
C PRO A 16 -28.26 5.35 -17.71
N THR A 17 -27.93 6.36 -18.53
CA THR A 17 -28.13 6.34 -19.99
C THR A 17 -27.34 5.21 -20.65
N LEU A 18 -26.07 5.02 -20.26
CA LEU A 18 -25.26 3.92 -20.76
C LEU A 18 -25.82 2.57 -20.30
N LEU A 19 -26.27 2.46 -19.05
CA LEU A 19 -26.86 1.21 -18.54
C LEU A 19 -28.10 0.80 -19.35
N LYS A 20 -28.98 1.77 -19.65
CA LYS A 20 -30.16 1.57 -20.52
C LYS A 20 -29.75 1.15 -21.93
N GLN A 21 -28.72 1.77 -22.50
CA GLN A 21 -28.18 1.40 -23.81
C GLN A 21 -27.67 -0.05 -23.83
N VAL A 22 -26.91 -0.45 -22.80
CA VAL A 22 -26.38 -1.81 -22.68
C VAL A 22 -27.51 -2.81 -22.51
N ARG A 23 -28.47 -2.55 -21.61
CA ARG A 23 -29.64 -3.42 -21.44
C ARG A 23 -30.37 -3.64 -22.77
N LYS A 24 -30.65 -2.56 -23.51
CA LYS A 24 -31.27 -2.64 -24.85
C LYS A 24 -30.39 -3.36 -25.87
N HIS A 25 -29.07 -3.24 -25.77
CA HIS A 25 -28.15 -3.98 -26.63
C HIS A 25 -28.25 -5.49 -26.39
N LEU A 26 -28.38 -5.93 -25.14
CA LEU A 26 -28.50 -7.35 -24.79
C LEU A 26 -29.78 -8.00 -25.33
N GLU A 27 -30.88 -7.25 -25.47
CA GLU A 27 -32.16 -7.74 -26.03
C GLU A 27 -32.00 -8.40 -27.41
N LYS A 28 -30.97 -8.02 -28.19
CA LYS A 28 -30.66 -8.62 -29.51
C LYS A 28 -30.26 -10.09 -29.43
N TYR A 29 -29.78 -10.54 -28.28
CA TYR A 29 -29.28 -11.90 -28.05
C TYR A 29 -30.25 -12.75 -27.24
N VAL A 30 -31.41 -12.19 -26.87
CA VAL A 30 -32.46 -12.89 -26.12
C VAL A 30 -33.32 -13.69 -27.11
N ASP A 31 -33.54 -14.97 -26.81
CA ASP A 31 -34.40 -15.83 -27.61
C ASP A 31 -35.85 -15.32 -27.64
N SER A 32 -36.57 -15.58 -28.73
CA SER A 32 -37.95 -15.11 -28.93
C SER A 32 -38.96 -15.54 -27.88
N ASN A 33 -38.64 -16.60 -27.10
CA ASN A 33 -39.49 -17.13 -26.03
C ASN A 33 -38.99 -16.72 -24.63
N SER A 34 -38.02 -15.81 -24.56
CA SER A 34 -37.40 -15.33 -23.33
C SER A 34 -37.46 -13.81 -23.25
N GLU A 35 -37.23 -13.26 -22.07
CA GLU A 35 -37.24 -11.83 -21.81
C GLU A 35 -36.10 -11.48 -20.84
N LEU A 36 -35.43 -10.36 -21.07
CA LEU A 36 -34.39 -9.85 -20.18
C LEU A 36 -35.04 -9.03 -19.05
N LYS A 37 -35.06 -9.59 -17.85
CA LYS A 37 -35.75 -9.02 -16.69
C LYS A 37 -34.78 -8.49 -15.65
N LEU A 38 -35.25 -7.56 -14.83
CA LEU A 38 -34.51 -7.10 -13.67
C LEU A 38 -34.64 -8.19 -12.59
N GLN A 39 -33.56 -8.89 -12.26
CA GLN A 39 -33.61 -9.90 -11.20
C GLN A 39 -33.64 -9.24 -9.81
N TYR A 40 -32.82 -8.21 -9.66
CA TYR A 40 -32.73 -7.34 -8.51
C TYR A 40 -31.96 -6.07 -8.89
N ALA A 41 -32.24 -5.00 -8.17
CA ALA A 41 -31.31 -3.88 -8.05
C ALA A 41 -31.26 -3.36 -6.62
N SER A 42 -30.14 -2.75 -6.25
CA SER A 42 -30.00 -2.05 -4.99
C SER A 42 -29.08 -0.86 -5.13
N VAL A 43 -29.35 0.17 -4.34
CA VAL A 43 -28.53 1.37 -4.20
C VAL A 43 -28.36 1.66 -2.73
N LYS A 44 -27.14 1.96 -2.29
CA LYS A 44 -26.86 2.40 -0.92
C LYS A 44 -26.26 3.80 -0.95
N ASN A 45 -26.73 4.62 -0.02
CA ASN A 45 -26.19 5.94 0.26
C ASN A 45 -26.16 6.14 1.78
N ASP A 46 -24.96 6.38 2.32
CA ASP A 46 -24.65 6.40 3.74
C ASP A 46 -25.16 5.14 4.48
N ASN A 47 -26.13 5.33 5.37
CA ASN A 47 -26.75 4.26 6.16
C ASN A 47 -28.10 3.80 5.59
N THR A 48 -28.47 4.26 4.39
CA THR A 48 -29.76 3.92 3.76
C THR A 48 -29.55 2.97 2.60
N ASN A 49 -30.35 1.91 2.55
CA ASN A 49 -30.37 0.94 1.46
C ASN A 49 -31.73 0.96 0.76
N TYR A 50 -31.71 1.05 -0.56
CA TYR A 50 -32.88 1.02 -1.44
C TYR A 50 -32.81 -0.25 -2.29
N SER A 51 -33.88 -1.04 -2.30
CA SER A 51 -33.93 -2.31 -3.04
C SER A 51 -35.11 -2.34 -3.99
N TYR A 52 -34.88 -2.85 -5.19
CA TYR A 52 -35.79 -2.91 -6.33
C TYR A 52 -35.92 -4.35 -6.78
N ARG A 53 -37.12 -4.76 -7.19
CA ARG A 53 -37.38 -6.16 -7.58
C ARG A 53 -37.39 -6.28 -9.10
N ASP A 54 -38.57 -6.26 -9.71
CA ASP A 54 -38.77 -6.57 -11.13
C ASP A 54 -40.10 -5.98 -11.63
N THR A 55 -40.42 -4.74 -11.22
CA THR A 55 -41.49 -3.98 -11.87
C THR A 55 -40.90 -2.90 -12.78
N PRO A 56 -41.58 -2.49 -13.86
CA PRO A 56 -41.12 -1.38 -14.68
C PRO A 56 -40.92 -0.08 -13.89
N ASP A 57 -41.76 0.15 -12.88
CA ASP A 57 -41.66 1.31 -11.98
C ASP A 57 -40.42 1.19 -11.09
N ASP A 58 -40.15 -0.01 -10.54
CA ASP A 58 -38.95 -0.29 -9.73
C ASP A 58 -37.66 0.00 -10.52
N GLU A 59 -37.60 -0.40 -11.79
CA GLU A 59 -36.42 -0.19 -12.62
C GLU A 59 -36.22 1.29 -12.96
N ALA A 60 -37.31 2.01 -13.24
CA ALA A 60 -37.25 3.45 -13.47
C ALA A 60 -36.74 4.20 -12.23
N GLU A 61 -37.23 3.83 -11.03
CA GLU A 61 -36.76 4.37 -9.76
C GLU A 61 -35.30 4.03 -9.47
N PHE A 62 -34.85 2.80 -9.81
CA PHE A 62 -33.45 2.43 -9.71
C PHE A 62 -32.56 3.38 -10.50
N TYR A 63 -32.89 3.68 -11.77
CA TYR A 63 -32.06 4.59 -12.57
C TYR A 63 -31.99 5.99 -11.97
N VAL A 64 -33.10 6.50 -11.40
CA VAL A 64 -33.13 7.80 -10.73
C VAL A 64 -32.21 7.80 -9.52
N LYS A 65 -32.30 6.77 -8.66
CA LYS A 65 -31.43 6.66 -7.49
C LYS A 65 -29.97 6.40 -7.83
N TYR A 66 -29.72 5.63 -8.87
CA TYR A 66 -28.37 5.34 -9.33
C TYR A 66 -27.67 6.60 -9.86
N ASP A 67 -28.41 7.59 -10.40
CA ASP A 67 -27.83 8.83 -10.92
C ASP A 67 -27.29 9.76 -9.82
N GLU A 68 -27.81 9.65 -8.60
CA GLU A 68 -27.36 10.41 -7.43
C GLU A 68 -25.89 10.07 -7.06
N CYS A 69 -25.27 10.87 -6.18
CA CYS A 69 -24.01 10.48 -5.55
C CYS A 69 -24.31 9.35 -4.55
N ILE A 70 -23.77 8.15 -4.80
CA ILE A 70 -24.08 6.92 -4.08
C ILE A 70 -22.79 6.21 -3.67
N ASP A 71 -22.85 5.40 -2.61
CA ASP A 71 -21.73 4.61 -2.13
C ASP A 71 -21.62 3.26 -2.83
N TYR A 72 -22.78 2.72 -3.23
CA TYR A 72 -22.87 1.38 -3.78
C TYR A 72 -24.09 1.24 -4.66
N ALA A 73 -23.94 0.46 -5.72
CA ALA A 73 -25.07 -0.08 -6.44
C ALA A 73 -24.77 -1.49 -6.94
N ASP A 74 -25.82 -2.30 -7.02
CA ASP A 74 -25.74 -3.65 -7.55
C ASP A 74 -27.00 -3.95 -8.32
N VAL A 75 -26.87 -4.29 -9.58
CA VAL A 75 -27.99 -4.57 -10.47
C VAL A 75 -27.68 -5.76 -11.35
N LEU A 76 -28.69 -6.60 -11.57
CA LEU A 76 -28.62 -7.75 -12.46
C LEU A 76 -29.84 -7.76 -13.38
N TRP A 77 -29.57 -7.73 -14.68
CA TRP A 77 -30.55 -8.14 -15.67
C TRP A 77 -30.20 -9.53 -16.21
N VAL A 78 -31.20 -10.41 -16.31
CA VAL A 78 -31.00 -11.80 -16.70
C VAL A 78 -32.24 -12.38 -17.38
N THR A 79 -32.02 -13.31 -18.31
CA THR A 79 -33.08 -14.14 -18.89
C THR A 79 -33.43 -15.33 -18.01
N ASN A 80 -34.65 -15.87 -18.14
CA ASN A 80 -35.09 -17.02 -17.33
C ASN A 80 -34.18 -18.26 -17.46
N ASP A 81 -33.58 -18.44 -18.63
CA ASP A 81 -32.66 -19.54 -18.96
C ASP A 81 -31.18 -19.21 -18.65
N ILE A 82 -30.92 -18.05 -18.02
CA ILE A 82 -29.62 -17.53 -17.60
C ILE A 82 -28.55 -17.45 -18.70
N ASN A 83 -28.93 -17.53 -19.98
CA ASN A 83 -28.00 -17.49 -21.11
C ASN A 83 -27.55 -16.08 -21.46
N VAL A 84 -28.37 -15.08 -21.13
CA VAL A 84 -28.07 -13.67 -21.32
C VAL A 84 -28.15 -12.97 -19.97
N SER A 85 -27.06 -12.34 -19.55
CA SER A 85 -27.08 -11.49 -18.36
C SER A 85 -26.04 -10.38 -18.39
N VAL A 86 -26.37 -9.29 -17.70
CA VAL A 86 -25.40 -8.26 -17.33
C VAL A 86 -25.60 -7.90 -15.86
N SER A 87 -24.51 -7.97 -15.10
CA SER A 87 -24.43 -7.53 -13.71
C SER A 87 -23.48 -6.35 -13.62
N ILE A 88 -23.87 -5.35 -12.83
CA ILE A 88 -23.12 -4.12 -12.61
C ILE A 88 -23.04 -3.90 -11.12
N ASN A 89 -21.83 -3.97 -10.59
CA ASN A 89 -21.54 -3.69 -9.20
C ASN A 89 -20.67 -2.43 -9.13
N TYR A 90 -21.24 -1.33 -8.65
CA TYR A 90 -20.52 -0.09 -8.40
C TYR A 90 -20.23 0.05 -6.90
N GLN A 91 -19.00 0.44 -6.58
CA GLN A 91 -18.58 0.75 -5.22
C GLN A 91 -17.79 2.06 -5.22
N ARG A 92 -18.16 2.98 -4.34
CA ARG A 92 -17.43 4.21 -4.06
C ARG A 92 -16.77 4.10 -2.70
N PHE A 93 -15.48 4.41 -2.66
CA PHE A 93 -14.70 4.61 -1.46
C PHE A 93 -14.41 6.09 -1.28
N PHE A 94 -13.70 6.41 -0.21
CA PHE A 94 -13.36 7.79 0.11
C PHE A 94 -12.47 8.46 -0.96
N ASP A 95 -11.52 7.72 -1.54
CA ASP A 95 -10.49 8.24 -2.46
C ASP A 95 -10.48 7.55 -3.84
N SER A 96 -11.47 6.69 -4.09
CA SER A 96 -11.55 5.87 -5.30
C SER A 96 -12.96 5.36 -5.53
N SER A 97 -13.21 4.86 -6.73
CA SER A 97 -14.40 4.04 -7.00
C SER A 97 -14.06 2.92 -7.95
N GLN A 98 -15.00 1.98 -8.12
CA GLN A 98 -14.88 0.96 -9.14
C GLN A 98 -16.25 0.49 -9.61
N SER A 99 -16.31 0.11 -10.89
CA SER A 99 -17.42 -0.62 -11.47
C SER A 99 -16.94 -2.00 -11.93
N ASN A 100 -17.45 -3.07 -11.32
CA ASN A 100 -17.30 -4.42 -11.84
C ASN A 100 -18.49 -4.77 -12.73
N ILE A 101 -18.22 -5.03 -14.00
CA ILE A 101 -19.25 -5.41 -14.97
C ILE A 101 -19.02 -6.87 -15.35
N LYS A 102 -20.07 -7.69 -15.25
CA LYS A 102 -20.06 -9.08 -15.71
C LYS A 102 -21.11 -9.27 -16.80
N VAL A 103 -20.71 -9.80 -17.94
CA VAL A 103 -21.58 -10.08 -19.08
C VAL A 103 -21.54 -11.56 -19.40
N ARG A 104 -22.71 -12.18 -19.57
CA ARG A 104 -22.90 -13.54 -20.07
C ARG A 104 -23.73 -13.47 -21.35
N LEU A 105 -23.21 -14.01 -22.44
CA LEU A 105 -23.88 -14.03 -23.75
C LEU A 105 -23.53 -15.32 -24.50
N PRO A 106 -24.32 -15.71 -25.52
CA PRO A 106 -24.17 -17.00 -26.22
C PRO A 106 -22.82 -17.22 -26.91
N ASN A 107 -22.07 -16.16 -27.22
CA ASN A 107 -20.76 -16.25 -27.86
C ASN A 107 -19.83 -15.10 -27.45
N LEU A 108 -18.53 -15.34 -27.61
CA LEU A 108 -17.48 -14.40 -27.20
C LEU A 108 -17.51 -13.06 -27.97
N SER A 109 -17.90 -13.06 -29.25
CA SER A 109 -17.99 -11.83 -30.05
C SER A 109 -19.03 -10.89 -29.43
N ALA A 110 -20.21 -11.40 -29.10
CA ALA A 110 -21.28 -10.63 -28.46
C ALA A 110 -20.85 -10.05 -27.11
N ILE A 111 -20.05 -10.80 -26.34
CA ILE A 111 -19.47 -10.32 -25.08
C ILE A 111 -18.53 -9.14 -25.34
N HIS A 112 -17.62 -9.25 -26.32
CA HIS A 112 -16.71 -8.15 -26.67
C HIS A 112 -17.45 -6.93 -27.22
N ASP A 113 -18.45 -7.14 -28.08
CA ASP A 113 -19.29 -6.05 -28.60
C ASP A 113 -19.98 -5.30 -27.47
N THR A 114 -20.50 -6.02 -26.46
CA THR A 114 -21.09 -5.40 -25.27
C THR A 114 -20.05 -4.61 -24.46
N PHE A 115 -18.84 -5.16 -24.26
CA PHE A 115 -17.77 -4.47 -23.53
C PHE A 115 -17.25 -3.23 -24.24
N SER A 116 -17.28 -3.19 -25.58
CA SER A 116 -16.87 -2.00 -26.34
C SER A 116 -17.71 -0.76 -25.96
N ILE A 117 -18.99 -0.94 -25.65
CA ILE A 117 -19.89 0.14 -25.20
C ILE A 117 -19.38 0.76 -23.88
N PHE A 118 -18.89 -0.06 -22.96
CA PHE A 118 -18.32 0.41 -21.69
C PHE A 118 -16.93 1.03 -21.89
N ASP A 119 -16.11 0.42 -22.74
CA ASP A 119 -14.76 0.88 -23.02
C ASP A 119 -14.75 2.27 -23.66
N ASP A 120 -15.65 2.50 -24.63
CA ASP A 120 -15.80 3.79 -25.30
C ASP A 120 -16.28 4.88 -24.33
N ALA A 121 -17.13 4.53 -23.37
CA ALA A 121 -17.69 5.45 -22.39
C ALA A 121 -16.79 5.67 -21.15
N GLN A 122 -15.73 4.88 -20.99
CA GLN A 122 -14.93 4.85 -19.75
C GLN A 122 -14.34 6.22 -19.40
N ASN A 123 -13.80 6.93 -20.39
CA ASN A 123 -13.15 8.22 -20.16
C ASN A 123 -14.14 9.28 -19.68
N ASP A 124 -15.34 9.33 -20.27
CA ASP A 124 -16.39 10.27 -19.89
C ASP A 124 -17.03 9.91 -18.54
N ALA A 125 -17.05 8.62 -18.21
CA ALA A 125 -17.54 8.09 -16.94
C ALA A 125 -16.49 8.10 -15.82
N HIS A 126 -15.28 8.63 -16.08
CA HIS A 126 -14.19 8.63 -15.11
C HIS A 126 -14.44 9.63 -13.98
N GLU A 127 -14.40 9.13 -12.75
CA GLU A 127 -14.60 9.93 -11.56
C GLU A 127 -13.26 10.49 -11.08
N HIS A 128 -13.26 11.76 -10.69
CA HIS A 128 -12.10 12.42 -10.14
C HIS A 128 -12.18 12.43 -8.61
N PHE A 129 -11.16 11.85 -8.00
CA PHE A 129 -10.93 11.91 -6.57
C PHE A 129 -9.69 12.77 -6.35
N ASP A 130 -9.78 13.72 -5.42
CA ASP A 130 -8.60 14.43 -4.97
C ASP A 130 -7.63 13.38 -4.41
N LYS A 131 -6.41 13.35 -4.93
CA LYS A 131 -5.35 12.52 -4.35
C LYS A 131 -5.08 13.07 -2.96
N ILE A 132 -5.68 12.45 -1.96
CA ILE A 132 -5.22 12.60 -0.59
C ILE A 132 -3.90 11.86 -0.59
N GLU A 133 -2.80 12.60 -0.76
CA GLU A 133 -1.49 12.10 -0.42
C GLU A 133 -1.62 11.59 1.01
N LYS A 134 -1.68 10.26 1.18
CA LYS A 134 -1.50 9.66 2.50
C LYS A 134 -0.25 10.30 3.04
N GLU A 135 -0.38 11.13 4.07
CA GLU A 135 0.73 11.68 4.81
C GLU A 135 1.53 10.46 5.28
N ARG A 136 2.56 10.09 4.52
CA ARG A 136 3.39 8.93 4.84
C ARG A 136 4.17 9.37 6.05
N VAL A 137 3.74 8.90 7.23
CA VAL A 137 4.50 9.13 8.47
C VAL A 137 5.94 8.70 8.17
N PRO A 138 6.92 9.62 8.24
CA PRO A 138 8.29 9.29 7.87
C PRO A 138 8.79 8.18 8.79
N PRO A 139 9.51 7.18 8.27
CA PRO A 139 9.99 6.06 9.06
C PRO A 139 10.85 6.56 10.24
N THR A 140 10.71 5.90 11.38
CA THR A 140 11.54 6.14 12.56
C THR A 140 12.83 5.34 12.42
N VAL A 141 13.96 6.04 12.33
CA VAL A 141 15.30 5.46 12.21
C VAL A 141 16.03 5.53 13.55
N PHE A 142 16.44 4.39 14.09
CA PHE A 142 17.33 4.35 15.24
C PHE A 142 18.79 4.45 14.82
N LEU A 143 19.58 5.25 15.53
CA LEU A 143 21.04 5.30 15.40
C LEU A 143 21.69 4.81 16.70
N GLY A 144 22.26 3.61 16.66
CA GLY A 144 23.12 3.11 17.73
C GLY A 144 24.55 3.58 17.50
N HIS A 145 25.22 4.09 18.54
CA HIS A 145 26.52 4.72 18.38
C HIS A 145 27.39 4.63 19.63
N GLY A 146 28.71 4.73 19.43
CA GLY A 146 29.69 4.88 20.50
C GLY A 146 29.89 6.33 20.93
N ARG A 147 31.11 6.66 21.36
CA ARG A 147 31.57 8.01 21.71
C ARG A 147 31.90 8.86 20.49
N SER A 148 32.19 8.24 19.35
CA SER A 148 32.51 8.93 18.10
C SER A 148 31.39 9.90 17.73
N ALA A 149 31.76 11.05 17.16
CA ALA A 149 30.80 12.05 16.70
C ALA A 149 30.22 11.72 15.31
N ALA A 150 30.76 10.71 14.61
CA ALA A 150 30.42 10.42 13.22
C ALA A 150 28.90 10.25 13.00
N TRP A 151 28.21 9.54 13.89
CA TRP A 151 26.76 9.33 13.79
C TRP A 151 25.94 10.62 13.70
N ARG A 152 26.46 11.77 14.17
CA ARG A 152 25.76 13.07 14.09
C ARG A 152 25.64 13.56 12.65
N ASP A 153 26.68 13.38 11.84
CA ASP A 153 26.63 13.71 10.41
C ASP A 153 25.52 12.91 9.70
N LEU A 154 25.40 11.62 10.03
CA LEU A 154 24.36 10.76 9.48
C LEU A 154 22.96 11.17 9.96
N ARG A 155 22.81 11.45 11.27
CA ARG A 155 21.54 11.95 11.84
C ARG A 155 21.09 13.22 11.14
N ASP A 156 21.98 14.20 11.02
CA ASP A 156 21.67 15.51 10.46
C ASP A 156 21.36 15.39 8.96
N HIS A 157 22.05 14.50 8.23
CA HIS A 157 21.69 14.19 6.85
C HIS A 157 20.28 13.59 6.74
N LEU A 158 19.97 12.55 7.51
CA LEU A 158 18.66 11.87 7.46
C LEU A 158 17.50 12.79 7.87
N ARG A 159 17.69 13.59 8.93
CA ARG A 159 16.68 14.51 9.43
C ARG A 159 16.53 15.73 8.53
N ASP A 160 17.62 16.43 8.24
CA ASP A 160 17.56 17.77 7.66
C ASP A 160 17.40 17.74 6.13
N HIS A 161 17.89 16.69 5.46
CA HIS A 161 17.78 16.58 3.99
C HIS A 161 16.62 15.67 3.55
N HIS A 162 16.17 14.75 4.39
CA HIS A 162 15.15 13.76 4.01
C HIS A 162 13.93 13.68 4.94
N GLY A 163 13.91 14.48 6.02
CA GLY A 163 12.74 14.56 6.91
C GLY A 163 12.48 13.31 7.74
N TYR A 164 13.44 12.38 7.86
CA TYR A 164 13.27 11.17 8.66
C TYR A 164 13.26 11.50 10.14
N LYS A 165 12.42 10.79 10.89
CA LYS A 165 12.45 10.83 12.35
C LYS A 165 13.63 9.98 12.83
N VAL A 166 14.64 10.61 13.42
CA VAL A 166 15.83 9.89 13.91
C VAL A 166 15.82 9.84 15.44
N GLU A 167 15.91 8.64 16.01
CA GLU A 167 16.07 8.40 17.45
C GLU A 167 17.50 7.91 17.74
N ALA A 168 18.15 8.49 18.73
CA ALA A 168 19.45 8.03 19.23
C ALA A 168 19.43 8.15 20.76
N TYR A 169 20.02 7.17 21.44
CA TYR A 169 20.10 7.20 22.90
C TYR A 169 21.45 7.78 23.34
N GLU A 170 21.43 8.97 23.93
CA GLU A 170 22.58 9.51 24.66
C GLU A 170 22.35 9.28 26.17
N THR A 171 23.36 8.74 26.85
CA THR A 171 23.32 8.28 28.26
C THR A 171 23.03 9.37 29.31
N GLY A 172 22.59 10.56 28.90
CA GLY A 172 22.49 11.77 29.71
C GLY A 172 21.13 12.08 30.35
N ALA A 173 20.05 11.34 30.11
CA ALA A 173 18.75 11.71 30.69
C ALA A 173 17.81 10.52 30.96
N ARG A 174 17.51 10.31 32.24
CA ARG A 174 16.23 9.93 32.88
C ARG A 174 16.42 8.89 33.98
N ALA A 175 16.13 9.30 35.21
CA ALA A 175 16.01 8.41 36.36
C ALA A 175 14.70 7.60 36.26
N GLY A 176 14.75 6.29 36.47
CA GLY A 176 13.57 5.45 36.74
C GLY A 176 13.42 4.19 35.88
N HIS A 177 14.05 4.11 34.71
CA HIS A 177 14.05 2.90 33.86
C HIS A 177 15.47 2.37 33.68
N THR A 178 15.64 1.05 33.58
CA THR A 178 16.94 0.51 33.23
C THR A 178 17.26 0.90 31.78
N ILE A 179 18.53 1.19 31.47
CA ILE A 179 18.98 1.61 30.12
C ILE A 179 18.43 0.65 29.04
N ARG A 180 18.40 -0.65 29.36
CA ARG A 180 17.86 -1.71 28.53
C ARG A 180 16.39 -1.49 28.14
N ASP A 181 15.54 -1.05 29.07
CA ASP A 181 14.11 -0.86 28.82
C ASP A 181 13.86 0.26 27.81
N ILE A 182 14.65 1.34 27.88
CA ILE A 182 14.54 2.47 26.97
C ILE A 182 14.94 2.05 25.56
N VAL A 183 16.09 1.38 25.43
CA VAL A 183 16.58 0.89 24.13
C VAL A 183 15.60 -0.14 23.54
N GLU A 184 15.02 -1.02 24.35
CA GLU A 184 14.00 -1.97 23.87
C GLU A 184 12.71 -1.26 23.40
N GLN A 185 12.31 -0.18 24.07
CA GLN A 185 11.18 0.63 23.60
C GLN A 185 11.48 1.36 22.28
N MET A 186 12.69 1.88 22.10
CA MET A 186 13.14 2.47 20.84
C MET A 186 13.14 1.41 19.73
N ALA A 187 13.65 0.21 20.00
CA ALA A 187 13.64 -0.91 19.06
C ALA A 187 12.22 -1.32 18.63
N LYS A 188 11.23 -1.25 19.53
CA LYS A 188 9.82 -1.52 19.19
C LYS A 188 9.18 -0.46 18.30
N LYS A 189 9.67 0.79 18.33
CA LYS A 189 9.11 1.93 17.61
C LYS A 189 9.86 2.26 16.31
N SER A 190 11.03 1.68 16.12
CA SER A 190 11.88 1.95 14.97
C SER A 190 11.48 1.07 13.80
N ASP A 191 11.41 1.67 12.63
CA ASP A 191 11.19 0.97 11.37
C ASP A 191 12.51 0.46 10.80
N MET A 192 13.61 1.13 11.15
CA MET A 192 14.96 0.84 10.70
C MET A 192 16.00 1.22 11.75
N ALA A 193 17.17 0.58 11.74
CA ALA A 193 18.28 0.90 12.60
C ALA A 193 19.61 0.88 11.84
N PHE A 194 20.45 1.89 12.08
CA PHE A 194 21.85 1.90 11.69
C PHE A 194 22.72 1.93 12.94
N LEU A 195 23.66 0.99 13.03
CA LEU A 195 24.51 0.79 14.19
C LEU A 195 25.93 1.17 13.78
N VAL A 196 26.44 2.28 14.30
CA VAL A 196 27.75 2.84 13.96
C VAL A 196 28.83 2.18 14.81
N HIS A 197 29.56 1.26 14.20
CA HIS A 197 30.69 0.54 14.77
C HIS A 197 31.98 1.30 14.47
N SER A 198 32.32 2.24 15.37
CA SER A 198 33.58 3.01 15.37
C SER A 198 34.69 2.30 16.15
N ALA A 199 35.94 2.47 15.71
CA ALA A 199 37.12 1.89 16.33
C ALA A 199 37.50 2.60 17.66
N GLU A 200 36.81 2.25 18.75
CA GLU A 200 36.87 3.03 19.99
C GLU A 200 37.51 2.33 21.20
N ASP A 201 37.38 1.01 21.30
CA ASP A 201 37.93 0.25 22.42
C ASP A 201 39.08 -0.62 21.94
N GLU A 202 40.28 -0.37 22.48
CA GLU A 202 41.48 -1.15 22.18
C GLU A 202 41.44 -2.51 22.90
N LEU A 203 41.71 -3.57 22.16
CA LEU A 203 41.84 -4.94 22.62
C LEU A 203 43.29 -5.20 23.06
N GLN A 204 43.49 -6.26 23.85
CA GLN A 204 44.82 -6.64 24.36
C GLN A 204 45.86 -6.94 23.24
N ASN A 205 45.41 -7.16 22.02
CA ASN A 205 46.25 -7.43 20.85
C ASN A 205 46.50 -6.19 19.96
N GLY A 206 46.14 -4.99 20.42
CA GLY A 206 46.34 -3.73 19.70
C GLY A 206 45.32 -3.45 18.58
N ARG A 207 44.33 -4.32 18.41
CA ARG A 207 43.18 -4.09 17.51
C ARG A 207 42.11 -3.25 18.22
N PHE A 208 41.24 -2.61 17.47
CA PHE A 208 40.16 -1.79 18.03
C PHE A 208 38.80 -2.40 17.70
N GLN A 209 37.82 -2.25 18.58
CA GLN A 209 36.45 -2.70 18.36
C GLN A 209 35.44 -1.60 18.68
N ALA A 210 34.20 -1.82 18.23
CA ALA A 210 33.06 -1.03 18.62
C ALA A 210 32.81 -1.15 20.12
N ARG A 211 32.17 -0.12 20.69
CA ARG A 211 31.73 -0.13 22.08
C ARG A 211 30.87 -1.38 22.36
N PRO A 212 31.08 -2.10 23.48
CA PRO A 212 30.28 -3.26 23.83
C PRO A 212 28.76 -3.00 23.86
N ASN A 213 28.34 -1.79 24.25
CA ASN A 213 26.93 -1.41 24.22
C ASN A 213 26.35 -1.38 22.79
N VAL A 214 27.11 -0.87 21.82
CA VAL A 214 26.69 -0.82 20.41
C VAL A 214 26.61 -2.22 19.82
N ILE A 215 27.54 -3.11 20.19
CA ILE A 215 27.49 -4.53 19.80
C ILE A 215 26.23 -5.18 20.36
N HIS A 216 25.89 -4.92 21.63
CA HIS A 216 24.68 -5.45 22.25
C HIS A 216 23.40 -4.89 21.61
N GLU A 217 23.35 -3.59 21.34
CA GLU A 217 22.26 -2.94 20.60
C GLU A 217 22.09 -3.52 19.20
N THR A 218 23.19 -3.82 18.51
CA THR A 218 23.16 -4.48 17.20
C THR A 218 22.42 -5.81 17.26
N GLY A 219 22.76 -6.66 18.23
CA GLY A 219 22.04 -7.92 18.44
C GLY A 219 20.56 -7.73 18.77
N LEU A 220 20.24 -6.74 19.63
CA LEU A 220 18.86 -6.43 20.00
C LEU A 220 18.03 -5.99 18.78
N PHE A 221 18.53 -5.04 17.99
CA PHE A 221 17.82 -4.51 16.83
C PHE A 221 17.73 -5.53 15.70
N GLN A 222 18.76 -6.36 15.48
CA GLN A 222 18.66 -7.48 14.53
C GLN A 222 17.61 -8.50 14.97
N GLY A 223 17.50 -8.79 16.28
CA GLY A 223 16.46 -9.66 16.82
C GLY A 223 15.04 -9.08 16.70
N LYS A 224 14.88 -7.76 16.72
CA LYS A 224 13.55 -7.09 16.62
C LYS A 224 13.14 -6.76 15.19
N LEU A 225 14.05 -6.24 14.37
CA LEU A 225 13.74 -5.73 13.02
C LEU A 225 14.14 -6.70 11.90
N GLY A 226 15.05 -7.63 12.18
CA GLY A 226 15.68 -8.49 11.18
C GLY A 226 16.90 -7.85 10.51
N PHE A 227 17.72 -8.69 9.86
CA PHE A 227 19.02 -8.29 9.29
C PHE A 227 18.91 -7.27 8.14
N SER A 228 17.79 -7.22 7.42
CA SER A 228 17.55 -6.26 6.33
C SER A 228 17.20 -4.84 6.82
N ARG A 229 16.90 -4.68 8.11
CA ARG A 229 16.45 -3.42 8.71
C ARG A 229 17.31 -2.96 9.89
N ALA A 230 18.27 -3.77 10.33
CA ALA A 230 19.24 -3.41 11.35
C ALA A 230 20.66 -3.58 10.77
N ILE A 231 21.15 -2.50 10.17
CA ILE A 231 22.36 -2.48 9.34
C ILE A 231 23.55 -1.95 10.14
N VAL A 232 24.69 -2.63 10.03
CA VAL A 232 25.94 -2.19 10.66
C VAL A 232 26.67 -1.22 9.74
N LEU A 233 27.02 -0.04 10.25
CA LEU A 233 27.96 0.88 9.61
C LEU A 233 29.32 0.66 10.25
N LEU A 234 30.26 0.05 9.53
CA LEU A 234 31.55 -0.39 10.08
C LEU A 234 32.69 0.55 9.64
N GLU A 235 33.33 1.18 10.62
CA GLU A 235 34.50 2.03 10.38
C GLU A 235 35.74 1.20 10.08
N GLU A 236 36.56 1.67 9.13
CA GLU A 236 37.88 1.11 8.88
C GLU A 236 38.77 1.14 10.15
N GLY A 237 39.32 -0.02 10.51
CA GLY A 237 40.11 -0.22 11.73
C GLY A 237 39.29 -0.67 12.94
N CYS A 238 37.96 -0.79 12.82
CA CYS A 238 37.12 -1.47 13.79
C CYS A 238 37.02 -2.96 13.44
N GLU A 239 37.31 -3.82 14.41
CA GLU A 239 37.17 -5.27 14.30
C GLU A 239 35.71 -5.65 14.10
N GLU A 240 35.52 -6.64 13.21
CA GLU A 240 34.24 -7.28 13.00
C GLU A 240 33.92 -8.18 14.18
N PHE A 241 32.71 -8.08 14.74
CA PHE A 241 32.26 -9.06 15.70
C PHE A 241 32.01 -10.40 15.00
N SER A 242 32.51 -11.50 15.57
CA SER A 242 32.69 -12.81 14.93
C SER A 242 31.42 -13.48 14.34
N ASN A 243 30.22 -12.96 14.64
CA ASN A 243 28.95 -13.47 14.11
C ASN A 243 28.46 -12.79 12.82
N LEU A 244 29.31 -12.00 12.13
CA LEU A 244 28.94 -11.22 10.93
C LEU A 244 28.81 -12.01 9.61
N ALA A 245 29.05 -13.33 9.61
CA ALA A 245 28.90 -14.16 8.41
C ALA A 245 27.43 -14.20 7.93
N GLY A 246 27.06 -13.31 7.00
CA GLY A 246 25.72 -13.19 6.43
C GLY A 246 24.94 -11.92 6.80
N ILE A 247 25.57 -10.95 7.48
CA ILE A 247 24.92 -9.69 7.90
C ILE A 247 25.18 -8.57 6.88
N GLN A 248 24.16 -7.75 6.62
CA GLN A 248 24.29 -6.55 5.79
C GLN A 248 25.10 -5.48 6.54
N GLN A 249 26.22 -5.08 5.95
CA GLN A 249 27.13 -4.08 6.47
C GLN A 249 27.44 -3.05 5.38
N ILE A 250 27.59 -1.78 5.79
CA ILE A 250 28.10 -0.71 4.95
C ILE A 250 29.40 -0.25 5.59
N ARG A 251 30.50 -0.24 4.84
CA ARG A 251 31.82 0.14 5.35
C ARG A 251 32.10 1.59 5.02
N PHE A 252 32.86 2.25 5.88
CA PHE A 252 33.31 3.62 5.64
C PHE A 252 34.73 3.83 6.17
N SER A 253 35.47 4.73 5.53
CA SER A 253 36.82 5.08 5.98
C SER A 253 36.81 5.80 7.33
N LYS A 254 37.93 5.72 8.05
CA LYS A 254 38.06 6.30 9.40
C LYS A 254 37.61 7.77 9.45
N ASN A 255 36.68 8.09 10.35
CA ASN A 255 36.04 9.40 10.49
C ASN A 255 35.27 9.92 9.26
N ASN A 256 34.94 9.07 8.27
CA ASN A 256 34.28 9.51 7.03
C ASN A 256 32.93 8.81 6.76
N ILE A 257 32.02 8.82 7.74
CA ILE A 257 30.69 8.20 7.63
C ILE A 257 29.84 8.74 6.46
N ARG A 258 30.17 9.92 5.91
CA ARG A 258 29.44 10.54 4.79
C ARG A 258 29.45 9.67 3.54
N GLU A 259 30.46 8.81 3.37
CA GLU A 259 30.50 7.81 2.31
C GLU A 259 29.28 6.88 2.32
N THR A 260 28.71 6.63 3.51
CA THR A 260 27.58 5.70 3.68
C THR A 260 26.25 6.29 3.25
N PHE A 261 26.13 7.60 3.01
CA PHE A 261 24.82 8.26 2.83
C PHE A 261 24.02 7.66 1.66
N GLY A 262 24.68 7.41 0.52
CA GLY A 262 24.02 6.79 -0.63
C GLY A 262 23.48 5.39 -0.32
N ASP A 263 24.31 4.55 0.31
CA ASP A 263 23.94 3.17 0.64
C ASP A 263 22.89 3.08 1.74
N VAL A 264 22.98 3.97 2.74
CA VAL A 264 21.95 4.16 3.76
C VAL A 264 20.63 4.49 3.08
N LEU A 265 20.61 5.45 2.15
CA LEU A 265 19.38 5.83 1.46
C LEU A 265 18.85 4.73 0.53
N GLY A 266 19.73 3.92 -0.06
CA GLY A 266 19.37 2.80 -0.92
C GLY A 266 18.86 1.56 -0.19
N SER A 267 18.98 1.51 1.15
CA SER A 267 18.58 0.36 1.94
C SER A 267 17.04 0.24 2.09
N GLY A 268 16.41 -0.44 1.12
CA GLY A 268 15.13 -1.20 1.15
C GLY A 268 13.82 -0.55 1.65
N PHE A 269 13.85 0.36 2.62
CA PHE A 269 12.68 1.00 3.24
C PHE A 269 12.69 2.52 3.10
N ILE A 270 13.86 3.12 2.81
CA ILE A 270 13.99 4.57 2.61
C ILE A 270 13.47 5.00 1.21
N THR A 271 13.41 4.07 0.26
CA THR A 271 13.14 4.33 -1.17
C THR A 271 11.70 4.10 -1.64
N ASN A 272 10.77 3.68 -0.78
CA ASN A 272 9.35 3.69 -1.16
C ASN A 272 8.84 5.15 -1.12
N ARG A 273 9.28 5.95 -2.10
CA ARG A 273 8.70 7.22 -2.54
C ARG A 273 7.84 6.92 -3.75
#